data_AF-A0AAC9JBM5-F1
#
_entry.id   AF-A0AAC9JBM5-F1
#
_cell.length_a   1.000
_cell.length_b   1.000
_cell.length_c   1.000
_cell.angle_alpha   90.00
_cell.angle_beta   90.00
_cell.angle_gamma   90.00
#
_symmetry.space_group_name_H-M   'P 1'
#
loop_
_entity.id
_entity.type
_entity.pdbx_description
1 polymer ?
#
loop_
_entity_poly.entity_id
_entity_poly.type
_entity_poly.pdbx_seq_one_letter_code
_entity_poly.pdbx_strand_id
1 'polypeptide(L)'
;MQFSNKQVLIVEDQRPFLLLLKGLMHSMGASDVVTKSSAEQAVSLCKKHKFDVIICDLHLGADNKSGYELIEELRTRRLINPTSVFILISADSARPIVLGSIERRPDDFLVKPFSQVQLKSRIIRAWQKRQFLQQAYSLIEQGKCNSAIDHIESLLDSPSHYKGHCEQLLVELYWRIGQPEKALDVLSDYIDGKPVLWAQIAIAKSYLQLNELDKAITTAKRTLKRNRFNADAHDILAQAQQKLDDGEKALDAIKEAIKLSPYSLPRHFKACEIGRLNDDLVLAANSSLAIWNLSKRSVHKTSLHWCGIIRSLLDVAECAEDKKQRNKYQQEALLTLQRGKFDEHLQKMDRDFDVDIFGTIVNARISAIDGKLIDAKRHLSTSQTMLDEKYTEVPTAFIPDSINVMYKLGEFDDALQLTSLLESRHDELDQNSANMLETQAHNARKSLASYQQFNREGIQHYQQKDYERAKASFALAQGFAPVNTGVALNLLQCLLQIVIKEDKAEMKLTNECKRLFKLIDDMSLKAPYNEKYTNLRDELSKYIGF
;
A
#
# COMPACT_ATOMS: atom_id res chain seq x y z
N MET A 1 8.10 26.96 -32.12
CA MET A 1 9.25 26.45 -31.33
C MET A 1 10.45 26.38 -32.26
N GLN A 2 11.57 27.00 -31.89
CA GLN A 2 12.87 26.80 -32.55
C GLN A 2 13.69 25.85 -31.67
N PHE A 3 14.38 24.88 -32.24
CA PHE A 3 15.15 23.90 -31.46
C PHE A 3 16.51 24.45 -31.01
N SER A 4 17.03 25.48 -31.67
CA SER A 4 18.35 26.06 -31.43
C SER A 4 18.53 26.72 -30.07
N ASN A 5 17.43 27.05 -29.38
CA ASN A 5 17.42 27.63 -28.04
C ASN A 5 16.78 26.72 -26.99
N LYS A 6 16.77 25.40 -27.25
CA LYS A 6 16.14 24.40 -26.37
C LYS A 6 17.19 23.44 -25.84
N GLN A 7 17.12 23.17 -24.54
CA GLN A 7 17.97 22.19 -23.88
C GLN A 7 17.29 20.82 -23.93
N VAL A 8 17.92 19.85 -24.59
CA VAL A 8 17.36 18.53 -24.82
C VAL A 8 18.13 17.48 -24.03
N LEU A 9 17.41 16.65 -23.28
CA LEU A 9 17.95 15.45 -22.64
C LEU A 9 17.42 14.20 -23.34
N ILE A 10 18.31 13.31 -23.75
CA ILE A 10 17.97 11.97 -24.25
C ILE A 10 18.42 10.93 -23.22
N VAL A 11 17.52 10.02 -22.84
CA VAL A 11 17.80 8.90 -21.93
C VAL A 11 17.49 7.60 -22.65
N GLU A 12 18.53 6.82 -22.96
CA GLU A 12 18.44 5.59 -23.76
C GLU A 12 19.65 4.71 -23.44
N ASP A 13 19.44 3.44 -23.09
CA ASP A 13 20.51 2.53 -22.68
C ASP A 13 21.24 1.93 -23.90
N GLN A 14 20.57 1.84 -25.06
CA GLN A 14 21.17 1.34 -26.28
C GLN A 14 21.93 2.44 -27.04
N ARG A 15 23.26 2.40 -26.94
CA ARG A 15 24.16 3.38 -27.58
C ARG A 15 23.85 3.66 -29.06
N PRO A 16 23.55 2.68 -29.95
CA PRO A 16 23.21 2.97 -31.33
C PRO A 16 21.97 3.86 -31.48
N PHE A 17 20.93 3.60 -30.69
CA PHE A 17 19.68 4.36 -30.75
C PHE A 17 19.84 5.75 -30.10
N LEU A 18 20.63 5.84 -29.03
CA LEU A 18 20.99 7.11 -28.39
C LEU A 18 21.71 8.06 -29.36
N LEU A 19 22.64 7.53 -30.17
CA LEU A 19 23.32 8.30 -31.22
C LEU A 19 22.38 8.70 -32.36
N LEU A 20 21.48 7.80 -32.77
CA LEU A 20 20.44 8.10 -33.77
C LEU A 20 19.55 9.26 -33.30
N LEU A 21 18.99 9.18 -32.10
CA LEU A 21 18.15 10.24 -31.52
C LEU A 21 18.90 11.56 -31.44
N LYS A 22 20.17 11.54 -31.00
CA LYS A 22 21.02 12.73 -30.97
C LYS A 22 21.18 13.35 -32.36
N GLY A 23 21.48 12.54 -33.37
CA GLY A 23 21.58 12.98 -34.77
C GLY A 23 20.27 13.57 -35.31
N LEU A 24 19.12 12.95 -34.99
CA LEU A 24 17.80 13.47 -35.34
C LEU A 24 17.52 14.83 -34.70
N MET A 25 17.90 15.03 -33.43
CA MET A 25 17.72 16.32 -32.75
C MET A 25 18.60 17.42 -33.36
N HIS A 26 19.86 17.10 -33.69
CA HIS A 26 20.75 18.04 -34.37
C HIS A 26 20.26 18.41 -35.77
N SER A 27 19.76 17.45 -36.56
CA SER A 27 19.19 17.75 -37.88
C SER A 27 17.88 18.53 -37.81
N MET A 28 17.18 18.52 -36.67
CA MET A 28 16.05 19.42 -36.40
C MET A 28 16.48 20.84 -35.95
N GLY A 29 17.78 21.06 -35.74
CA GLY A 29 18.37 22.36 -35.35
C GLY A 29 18.64 22.51 -33.86
N ALA A 30 18.59 21.44 -33.05
CA ALA A 30 18.98 21.51 -31.65
C ALA A 30 20.50 21.64 -31.51
N SER A 31 20.96 22.63 -30.74
CA SER A 31 22.38 22.88 -30.45
C SER A 31 22.83 22.22 -29.14
N ASP A 32 21.97 22.21 -28.13
CA ASP A 32 22.25 21.67 -26.79
C ASP A 32 21.51 20.35 -26.57
N VAL A 33 22.19 19.23 -26.89
CA VAL A 33 21.67 17.87 -26.75
C VAL A 33 22.57 17.06 -25.84
N VAL A 34 22.09 16.80 -24.62
CA VAL A 34 22.75 15.97 -23.62
C VAL A 34 22.16 14.56 -23.62
N THR A 35 23.02 13.55 -23.49
CA THR A 35 22.61 12.14 -23.53
C THR A 35 23.01 11.41 -22.26
N LYS A 36 22.14 10.54 -21.74
CA LYS A 36 22.40 9.65 -20.60
C LYS A 36 21.94 8.22 -20.90
N SER A 37 22.59 7.24 -20.28
CA SER A 37 22.29 5.82 -20.49
C SER A 37 21.45 5.19 -19.37
N SER A 38 21.10 5.94 -18.33
CA SER A 38 20.25 5.47 -17.24
C SER A 38 19.42 6.60 -16.64
N ALA A 39 18.31 6.23 -16.01
CA ALA A 39 17.42 7.16 -15.31
C ALA A 39 18.10 7.84 -14.11
N GLU A 40 18.96 7.14 -13.37
CA GLU A 40 19.70 7.70 -12.22
C GLU A 40 20.64 8.84 -12.64
N GLN A 41 21.31 8.67 -13.79
CA GLN A 41 22.14 9.73 -14.36
C GLN A 41 21.29 10.92 -14.82
N ALA A 42 20.12 10.66 -15.40
CA ALA A 42 19.17 11.69 -15.81
C ALA A 42 18.64 12.49 -14.61
N VAL A 43 18.24 11.82 -13.52
CA VAL A 43 17.83 12.46 -12.25
C VAL A 43 18.96 13.33 -11.69
N SER A 44 20.18 12.78 -11.64
CA SER A 44 21.35 13.52 -11.13
C SER A 44 21.66 14.78 -11.95
N LEU A 45 21.39 14.73 -13.25
CA LEU A 45 21.56 15.86 -14.16
C LEU A 45 20.42 16.89 -14.00
N CYS A 46 19.17 16.45 -13.89
CA CYS A 46 18.01 17.33 -13.70
C CYS A 46 18.01 18.08 -12.37
N LYS A 47 18.77 17.59 -11.37
CA LYS A 47 19.05 18.34 -10.13
C LYS A 47 19.93 19.57 -10.35
N LYS A 48 20.78 19.56 -11.38
CA LYS A 48 21.79 20.60 -11.65
C LYS A 48 21.41 21.50 -12.83
N HIS A 49 20.66 20.96 -13.79
CA HIS A 49 20.31 21.63 -15.03
C HIS A 49 18.83 21.43 -15.33
N LYS A 50 18.21 22.40 -15.99
CA LYS A 50 16.82 22.31 -16.48
C LYS A 50 16.84 21.91 -17.95
N PHE A 51 15.82 21.16 -18.37
CA PHE A 51 15.66 20.73 -19.75
C PHE A 51 14.27 21.12 -20.26
N ASP A 52 14.21 21.61 -21.49
CA ASP A 52 12.96 21.94 -22.18
C ASP A 52 12.28 20.69 -22.73
N VAL A 53 13.08 19.74 -23.22
CA VAL A 53 12.61 18.50 -23.83
C VAL A 53 13.39 17.32 -23.26
N ILE A 54 12.68 16.31 -22.80
CA ILE A 54 13.24 15.03 -22.36
C ILE A 54 12.66 13.94 -23.24
N ILE A 55 13.53 13.20 -23.92
CA ILE A 55 13.18 12.03 -24.71
C ILE A 55 13.73 10.82 -23.97
N CYS A 56 12.85 9.93 -23.53
CA CYS A 56 13.23 8.80 -22.68
C CYS A 56 12.76 7.50 -23.30
N ASP A 57 13.64 6.51 -23.39
CA ASP A 57 13.21 5.14 -23.62
C ASP A 57 12.51 4.57 -22.38
N LEU A 58 11.53 3.71 -22.60
CA LEU A 58 10.82 3.04 -21.52
C LEU A 58 11.71 2.02 -20.79
N HIS A 59 12.51 1.25 -21.54
CA HIS A 59 13.29 0.13 -21.03
C HIS A 59 14.77 0.51 -20.90
N LEU A 60 15.12 1.13 -19.77
CA LEU A 60 16.50 1.59 -19.51
C LEU A 60 17.40 0.51 -18.87
N GLY A 61 17.20 -0.75 -19.24
CA GLY A 61 17.84 -1.92 -18.64
C GLY A 61 17.04 -2.56 -17.49
N ALA A 62 17.20 -3.88 -17.33
CA ALA A 62 16.38 -4.70 -16.44
C ALA A 62 16.52 -4.35 -14.95
N ASP A 63 17.69 -3.87 -14.52
CA ASP A 63 17.99 -3.55 -13.12
C ASP A 63 17.95 -2.06 -12.77
N ASN A 64 17.68 -1.21 -13.76
CA ASN A 64 17.59 0.22 -13.57
C ASN A 64 16.14 0.68 -13.41
N LYS A 65 15.97 1.96 -13.06
CA LYS A 65 14.68 2.63 -13.22
C LYS A 65 14.28 2.71 -14.68
N SER A 66 13.04 2.33 -14.96
CA SER A 66 12.35 2.50 -16.24
C SER A 66 12.02 3.96 -16.53
N GLY A 67 11.61 4.24 -17.77
CA GLY A 67 11.09 5.55 -18.16
C GLY A 67 9.84 5.97 -17.36
N TYR A 68 9.04 5.02 -16.86
CA TYR A 68 7.90 5.30 -15.98
C TYR A 68 8.33 5.87 -14.63
N GLU A 69 9.33 5.24 -14.01
CA GLU A 69 9.85 5.68 -12.73
C GLU A 69 10.59 7.01 -12.87
N LEU A 70 11.27 7.22 -14.00
CA LEU A 70 11.95 8.49 -14.28
C LEU A 70 10.98 9.67 -14.37
N ILE A 71 9.92 9.58 -15.19
CA ILE A 71 8.97 10.70 -15.34
C ILE A 71 8.26 11.01 -14.02
N GLU A 72 7.88 9.98 -13.27
CA GLU A 72 7.27 10.12 -11.95
C GLU A 72 8.21 10.78 -10.96
N GLU A 73 9.48 10.35 -10.90
CA GLU A 73 10.48 10.93 -9.99
C GLU A 73 10.78 12.39 -10.34
N LEU A 74 10.97 12.72 -11.62
CA LEU A 74 11.27 14.08 -12.07
C LEU A 74 10.15 15.06 -11.74
N ARG A 75 8.88 14.65 -11.90
CA ARG A 75 7.73 15.51 -11.60
C ARG A 75 7.46 15.61 -10.11
N THR A 76 7.46 14.49 -9.39
CA THR A 76 7.19 14.45 -7.93
C THR A 76 8.22 15.28 -7.16
N ARG A 77 9.51 15.18 -7.56
CA ARG A 77 10.60 15.93 -6.95
C ARG A 77 10.81 17.32 -7.57
N ARG A 78 9.93 17.76 -8.48
CA ARG A 78 9.99 19.08 -9.17
C ARG A 78 11.35 19.37 -9.81
N LEU A 79 12.00 18.34 -10.36
CA LEU A 79 13.31 18.44 -10.98
C LEU A 79 13.23 19.03 -12.40
N ILE A 80 12.07 18.94 -13.04
CA ILE A 80 11.79 19.54 -14.35
C ILE A 80 10.76 20.66 -14.24
N ASN A 81 10.76 21.59 -15.18
CA ASN A 81 9.80 22.70 -15.15
C ASN A 81 8.40 22.20 -15.57
N PRO A 82 7.32 22.86 -15.13
CA PRO A 82 5.97 22.47 -15.55
C PRO A 82 5.71 22.57 -17.05
N THR A 83 6.53 23.33 -17.77
CA THR A 83 6.49 23.49 -19.23
C THR A 83 7.40 22.52 -19.98
N SER A 84 8.25 21.77 -19.28
CA SER A 84 9.13 20.76 -19.88
C SER A 84 8.29 19.67 -20.55
N VAL A 85 8.67 19.29 -21.76
CA VAL A 85 8.02 18.22 -22.54
C VAL A 85 8.74 16.91 -22.28
N PHE A 86 8.01 15.90 -21.81
CA PHE A 86 8.52 14.55 -21.65
C PHE A 86 7.90 13.60 -22.67
N ILE A 87 8.71 13.12 -23.62
CA ILE A 87 8.31 12.13 -24.62
C ILE A 87 8.84 10.77 -24.20
N LEU A 88 7.94 9.81 -24.05
CA LEU A 88 8.30 8.43 -23.80
C LEU A 88 8.36 7.65 -25.13
N ILE A 89 9.40 6.85 -25.31
CA ILE A 89 9.62 6.03 -26.49
C ILE A 89 9.70 4.56 -26.07
N SER A 90 9.13 3.64 -26.85
CA SER A 90 9.27 2.21 -26.60
C SER A 90 9.38 1.42 -27.91
N ALA A 91 10.15 0.33 -27.88
CA ALA A 91 10.10 -0.70 -28.93
C ALA A 91 8.87 -1.61 -28.80
N ASP A 92 8.26 -1.65 -27.62
CA ASP A 92 7.13 -2.52 -27.34
C ASP A 92 5.81 -1.83 -27.66
N SER A 93 5.04 -2.47 -28.56
CA SER A 93 3.71 -2.03 -28.99
C SER A 93 2.59 -2.84 -28.34
N ALA A 94 2.93 -3.76 -27.44
CA ALA A 94 1.96 -4.55 -26.69
C ALA A 94 1.06 -3.62 -25.88
N ARG A 95 -0.24 -3.90 -25.97
CA ARG A 95 -1.28 -3.06 -25.37
C ARG A 95 -1.06 -2.77 -23.88
N PRO A 96 -0.69 -3.73 -23.01
CA PRO A 96 -0.44 -3.46 -21.60
C PRO A 96 0.61 -2.37 -21.38
N ILE A 97 1.64 -2.33 -22.21
CA ILE A 97 2.72 -1.35 -22.13
C ILE A 97 2.22 0.02 -22.62
N VAL A 98 1.52 0.07 -23.75
CA VAL A 98 0.95 1.33 -24.26
C VAL A 98 -0.02 1.96 -23.24
N LEU A 99 -0.90 1.15 -22.65
CA LEU A 99 -1.85 1.64 -21.63
C LEU A 99 -1.14 2.12 -20.36
N GLY A 100 -0.18 1.33 -19.84
CA GLY A 100 0.64 1.75 -18.70
C GLY A 100 1.42 3.03 -18.96
N SER A 101 1.87 3.25 -20.21
CA SER A 101 2.55 4.48 -20.62
C SER A 101 1.63 5.69 -20.54
N ILE A 102 0.40 5.57 -21.03
CA ILE A 102 -0.58 6.66 -21.02
C ILE A 102 -0.96 7.03 -19.58
N GLU A 103 -1.10 6.05 -18.69
CA GLU A 103 -1.45 6.26 -17.28
C GLU A 103 -0.39 7.07 -16.50
N ARG A 104 0.89 6.98 -16.88
CA ARG A 104 1.98 7.81 -16.33
C ARG A 104 2.00 9.24 -16.88
N ARG A 105 1.09 9.55 -17.81
CA ARG A 105 0.84 10.88 -18.39
C ARG A 105 2.08 11.57 -18.97
N PRO A 106 2.91 10.90 -19.80
CA PRO A 106 3.89 11.61 -20.61
C PRO A 106 3.19 12.62 -21.52
N ASP A 107 3.93 13.59 -22.04
CA ASP A 107 3.36 14.59 -22.94
C ASP A 107 3.00 14.00 -24.31
N ASP A 108 3.74 12.97 -24.73
CA ASP A 108 3.39 12.07 -25.83
C ASP A 108 4.12 10.72 -25.65
N PHE A 109 3.65 9.69 -26.37
CA PHE A 109 4.24 8.36 -26.41
C PHE A 109 4.48 7.94 -27.86
N LEU A 110 5.65 7.37 -28.15
CA LEU A 110 6.06 7.01 -29.50
C LEU A 110 6.60 5.58 -29.58
N VAL A 111 6.01 4.78 -30.48
CA VAL A 111 6.46 3.41 -30.76
C VAL A 111 7.56 3.42 -31.82
N LYS A 112 8.64 2.65 -31.60
CA LYS A 112 9.71 2.42 -32.58
C LYS A 112 9.25 1.39 -33.64
N PRO A 113 9.61 1.55 -34.92
CA PRO A 113 10.36 2.66 -35.52
C PRO A 113 9.47 3.87 -35.83
N PHE A 114 10.07 5.06 -35.84
CA PHE A 114 9.41 6.32 -36.19
C PHE A 114 10.28 7.18 -37.08
N SER A 115 9.66 8.11 -37.83
CA SER A 115 10.38 9.06 -38.68
C SER A 115 10.79 10.32 -37.94
N GLN A 116 11.78 11.04 -38.48
CA GLN A 116 12.16 12.38 -38.00
C GLN A 116 10.96 13.33 -37.97
N VAL A 117 10.13 13.30 -39.03
CA VAL A 117 8.92 14.14 -39.14
C VAL A 117 7.94 13.83 -38.02
N GLN A 118 7.74 12.55 -37.71
CA GLN A 118 6.85 12.12 -36.64
C GLN A 118 7.35 12.60 -35.27
N LEU A 119 8.62 12.37 -34.93
CA LEU A 119 9.21 12.83 -33.66
C LEU A 119 9.13 14.36 -33.53
N LYS A 120 9.51 15.10 -34.59
CA LYS A 120 9.44 16.57 -34.62
C LYS A 120 8.03 17.08 -34.37
N SER A 121 7.04 16.53 -35.07
CA SER A 121 5.63 16.93 -34.92
C SER A 121 5.10 16.67 -33.51
N ARG A 122 5.43 15.51 -32.92
CA ARG A 122 5.05 15.12 -31.56
C ARG A 122 5.60 16.12 -30.53
N ILE A 123 6.91 16.43 -30.61
CA ILE A 123 7.55 17.40 -29.70
C ILE A 123 6.94 18.79 -29.84
N ILE A 124 6.77 19.29 -31.08
CA ILE A 124 6.24 20.65 -31.30
C ILE A 124 4.82 20.78 -30.75
N ARG A 125 3.96 19.80 -30.99
CA ARG A 125 2.57 19.81 -30.50
C ARG A 125 2.53 19.73 -28.97
N ALA A 126 3.32 18.85 -28.37
CA ALA A 126 3.44 18.75 -26.92
C ALA A 126 3.93 20.07 -26.29
N TRP A 127 4.93 20.70 -26.91
CA TRP A 127 5.45 22.00 -26.48
C TRP A 127 4.40 23.09 -26.56
N GLN A 128 3.71 23.23 -27.69
CA GLN A 128 2.67 24.26 -27.87
C GLN A 128 1.54 24.11 -26.83
N LYS A 129 1.10 22.88 -26.54
CA LYS A 129 0.13 22.59 -25.48
C LYS A 129 0.65 23.02 -24.11
N ARG A 130 1.88 22.68 -23.76
CA ARG A 130 2.52 23.05 -22.49
C ARG A 130 2.65 24.57 -22.32
N GLN A 131 2.98 25.30 -23.38
CA GLN A 131 3.05 26.76 -23.36
C GLN A 131 1.67 27.38 -23.19
N PHE A 132 0.66 26.87 -23.88
CA PHE A 132 -0.72 27.35 -23.74
C PHE A 132 -1.23 27.21 -22.29
N LEU A 133 -0.89 26.10 -21.62
CA LEU A 133 -1.29 25.82 -20.23
C LEU A 133 -0.23 26.23 -19.18
N GLN A 134 0.78 27.01 -19.54
CA GLN A 134 1.94 27.30 -18.66
C GLN A 134 1.52 27.89 -17.32
N GLN A 135 0.65 28.91 -17.35
CA GLN A 135 0.20 29.60 -16.14
C GLN A 135 -0.63 28.67 -15.25
N ALA A 136 -1.53 27.88 -15.83
CA ALA A 136 -2.29 26.85 -15.10
C ALA A 136 -1.35 25.86 -14.40
N TYR A 137 -0.36 25.31 -15.12
CA TYR A 137 0.59 24.37 -14.54
C TYR A 137 1.46 24.98 -13.44
N SER A 138 1.86 26.25 -13.56
CA SER A 138 2.60 26.95 -12.51
C SER A 138 1.77 27.13 -11.24
N LEU A 139 0.49 27.50 -11.37
CA LEU A 139 -0.43 27.63 -10.23
C LEU A 139 -0.67 26.28 -9.54
N ILE A 140 -0.81 25.19 -10.30
CA ILE A 140 -0.96 23.83 -9.76
C ILE A 140 0.29 23.41 -8.97
N GLU A 141 1.49 23.69 -9.47
CA GLU A 141 2.75 23.38 -8.77
C GLU A 141 2.89 24.17 -7.46
N GLN A 142 2.40 25.41 -7.42
CA GLN A 142 2.30 26.24 -6.22
C GLN A 142 1.19 25.81 -5.25
N GLY A 143 0.39 24.80 -5.59
CA GLY A 143 -0.75 24.34 -4.78
C GLY A 143 -1.99 25.25 -4.86
N LYS A 144 -1.99 26.26 -5.73
CA LYS A 144 -3.09 27.23 -5.90
C LYS A 144 -4.16 26.68 -6.85
N CYS A 145 -4.86 25.63 -6.43
CA CYS A 145 -5.82 24.92 -7.27
C CYS A 145 -6.98 25.81 -7.74
N ASN A 146 -7.57 26.62 -6.85
CA ASN A 146 -8.67 27.52 -7.22
C ASN A 146 -8.24 28.57 -8.26
N SER A 147 -7.08 29.20 -8.08
CA SER A 147 -6.57 30.14 -9.09
C SER A 147 -6.25 29.48 -10.43
N ALA A 148 -5.83 28.20 -10.42
CA ALA A 148 -5.64 27.44 -11.66
C ALA A 148 -6.98 27.17 -12.36
N ILE A 149 -8.03 26.85 -11.59
CA ILE A 149 -9.41 26.69 -12.08
C ILE A 149 -9.88 27.99 -12.74
N ASP A 150 -9.83 29.13 -12.03
CA ASP A 150 -10.27 30.44 -12.55
C ASP A 150 -9.55 30.78 -13.87
N HIS A 151 -8.25 30.49 -13.93
CA HIS A 151 -7.47 30.74 -15.14
C HIS A 151 -7.90 29.84 -16.31
N ILE A 152 -8.15 28.55 -16.08
CA ILE A 152 -8.57 27.61 -17.13
C ILE A 152 -9.99 27.94 -17.62
N GLU A 153 -10.89 28.36 -16.74
CA GLU A 153 -12.23 28.83 -17.13
C GLU A 153 -12.14 30.05 -18.04
N SER A 154 -11.28 31.02 -17.71
CA SER A 154 -11.01 32.16 -18.59
C SER A 154 -10.43 31.76 -19.95
N LEU A 155 -9.62 30.68 -20.02
CA LEU A 155 -9.14 30.14 -21.30
C LEU A 155 -10.25 29.49 -22.14
N LEU A 156 -11.33 29.03 -21.51
CA LEU A 156 -12.48 28.39 -22.17
C LEU A 156 -13.47 29.41 -22.73
N ASP A 157 -13.48 30.65 -22.25
CA ASP A 157 -14.32 31.75 -22.77
C ASP A 157 -13.98 32.12 -24.23
N SER A 158 -12.78 31.75 -24.70
CA SER A 158 -12.30 32.03 -26.05
C SER A 158 -12.13 30.73 -26.88
N PRO A 159 -12.55 30.69 -28.15
CA PRO A 159 -12.34 29.53 -29.01
C PRO A 159 -10.85 29.15 -29.10
N SER A 160 -10.54 27.91 -28.73
CA SER A 160 -9.17 27.40 -28.75
C SER A 160 -9.14 25.96 -29.25
N HIS A 161 -8.10 25.61 -30.02
CA HIS A 161 -7.81 24.23 -30.41
C HIS A 161 -7.47 23.33 -29.20
N TYR A 162 -7.20 23.92 -28.03
CA TYR A 162 -6.93 23.21 -26.78
C TYR A 162 -8.14 23.09 -25.84
N LYS A 163 -9.37 23.45 -26.27
CA LYS A 163 -10.60 23.36 -25.45
C LYS A 163 -10.69 22.05 -24.66
N GLY A 164 -10.62 20.90 -25.35
CA GLY A 164 -10.72 19.59 -24.69
C GLY A 164 -9.61 19.29 -23.68
N HIS A 165 -8.41 19.85 -23.82
CA HIS A 165 -7.34 19.69 -22.83
C HIS A 165 -7.57 20.59 -21.61
N CYS A 166 -8.17 21.77 -21.81
CA CYS A 166 -8.58 22.66 -20.73
C CYS A 166 -9.68 22.01 -19.90
N GLU A 167 -10.72 21.46 -20.56
CA GLU A 167 -11.80 20.72 -19.89
C GLU A 167 -11.27 19.51 -19.11
N GLN A 168 -10.35 18.72 -19.69
CA GLN A 168 -9.69 17.62 -18.99
C GLN A 168 -9.00 18.08 -17.71
N LEU A 169 -8.18 19.13 -17.80
CA LEU A 169 -7.45 19.65 -16.65
C LEU A 169 -8.40 20.25 -15.60
N LEU A 170 -9.44 20.96 -16.03
CA LEU A 170 -10.45 21.55 -15.17
C LEU A 170 -11.22 20.49 -14.38
N VAL A 171 -11.68 19.43 -15.05
CA VAL A 171 -12.32 18.26 -14.42
C VAL A 171 -11.42 17.61 -13.36
N GLU A 172 -10.13 17.45 -13.66
CA GLU A 172 -9.18 16.88 -12.71
C GLU A 172 -8.97 17.76 -11.47
N LEU A 173 -8.94 19.08 -11.65
CA LEU A 173 -8.85 20.02 -10.53
C LEU A 173 -10.12 20.02 -9.69
N TYR A 174 -11.29 19.91 -10.32
CA TYR A 174 -12.56 19.79 -9.61
C TYR A 174 -12.64 18.52 -8.76
N TRP A 175 -12.19 17.37 -9.28
CA TRP A 175 -12.04 16.16 -8.45
C TRP A 175 -11.07 16.37 -7.30
N ARG A 176 -9.95 17.07 -7.52
CA ARG A 176 -8.92 17.30 -6.49
C ARG A 176 -9.43 18.17 -5.34
N ILE A 177 -10.34 19.11 -5.59
CA ILE A 177 -10.95 19.95 -4.55
C ILE A 177 -12.28 19.39 -4.02
N GLY A 178 -12.65 18.16 -4.41
CA GLY A 178 -13.86 17.49 -3.92
C GLY A 178 -15.17 18.05 -4.47
N GLN A 179 -15.16 18.60 -5.70
CA GLN A 179 -16.34 19.16 -6.38
C GLN A 179 -16.68 18.41 -7.69
N PRO A 180 -16.98 17.10 -7.65
CA PRO A 180 -17.30 16.30 -8.84
C PRO A 180 -18.56 16.76 -9.59
N GLU A 181 -19.47 17.48 -8.94
CA GLU A 181 -20.63 18.11 -9.57
C GLU A 181 -20.22 19.15 -10.63
N LYS A 182 -19.26 20.03 -10.32
CA LYS A 182 -18.74 20.99 -11.29
C LYS A 182 -17.98 20.32 -12.42
N ALA A 183 -17.34 19.19 -12.15
CA ALA A 183 -16.76 18.37 -13.21
C ALA A 183 -17.83 17.85 -14.19
N LEU A 184 -19.04 17.51 -13.72
CA LEU A 184 -20.15 17.14 -14.61
C LEU A 184 -20.68 18.33 -15.41
N ASP A 185 -20.70 19.54 -14.84
CA ASP A 185 -21.11 20.74 -15.56
C ASP A 185 -20.21 21.00 -16.78
N VAL A 186 -18.88 20.87 -16.60
CA VAL A 186 -17.90 20.95 -17.69
C VAL A 186 -18.11 19.84 -18.73
N LEU A 187 -18.64 18.68 -18.32
CA LEU A 187 -18.83 17.51 -19.18
C LEU A 187 -20.22 17.44 -19.82
N SER A 188 -21.12 18.39 -19.54
CA SER A 188 -22.52 18.40 -19.98
C SER A 188 -22.68 18.22 -21.50
N ASP A 189 -21.89 18.95 -22.30
CA ASP A 189 -21.83 18.83 -23.76
C ASP A 189 -21.57 17.38 -24.25
N TYR A 190 -20.88 16.57 -23.45
CA TYR A 190 -20.52 15.19 -23.79
C TYR A 190 -21.51 14.14 -23.27
N ILE A 191 -22.44 14.52 -22.38
CA ILE A 191 -23.48 13.62 -21.87
C ILE A 191 -24.53 13.40 -22.97
N ASP A 192 -25.03 14.49 -23.53
CA ASP A 192 -26.09 14.49 -24.55
C ASP A 192 -25.52 14.56 -25.98
N GLY A 193 -24.28 15.01 -26.14
CA GLY A 193 -23.63 15.18 -27.43
C GLY A 193 -22.86 13.96 -27.95
N LYS A 194 -21.93 14.23 -28.87
CA LYS A 194 -21.11 13.18 -29.48
C LYS A 194 -20.17 12.60 -28.42
N PRO A 195 -20.19 11.27 -28.20
CA PRO A 195 -19.39 10.64 -27.17
C PRO A 195 -17.90 10.71 -27.48
N VAL A 196 -17.13 11.34 -26.58
CA VAL A 196 -15.67 11.36 -26.61
C VAL A 196 -15.14 10.45 -25.50
N LEU A 197 -14.20 9.56 -25.81
CA LEU A 197 -13.79 8.48 -24.90
C LEU A 197 -13.33 9.00 -23.52
N TRP A 198 -12.43 9.97 -23.48
CA TRP A 198 -11.92 10.51 -22.22
C TRP A 198 -13.05 11.15 -21.38
N ALA A 199 -13.98 11.85 -22.03
CA ALA A 199 -15.09 12.52 -21.37
C ALA A 199 -16.08 11.50 -20.79
N GLN A 200 -16.34 10.39 -21.48
CA GLN A 200 -17.21 9.32 -20.96
C GLN A 200 -16.61 8.63 -19.73
N ILE A 201 -15.29 8.43 -19.70
CA ILE A 201 -14.59 7.93 -18.50
C ILE A 201 -14.69 8.96 -17.37
N ALA A 202 -14.47 10.24 -17.67
CA ALA A 202 -14.60 11.30 -16.69
C ALA A 202 -16.01 11.40 -16.11
N ILE A 203 -17.06 11.35 -16.94
CA ILE A 203 -18.47 11.35 -16.50
C ILE A 203 -18.72 10.17 -15.56
N ALA A 204 -18.34 8.96 -15.96
CA ALA A 204 -18.54 7.75 -15.15
C ALA A 204 -17.79 7.84 -13.80
N LYS A 205 -16.58 8.41 -13.79
CA LYS A 205 -15.80 8.63 -12.57
C LYS A 205 -16.39 9.71 -11.67
N SER A 206 -16.92 10.81 -12.23
CA SER A 206 -17.64 11.83 -11.46
C SER A 206 -18.89 11.26 -10.80
N TYR A 207 -19.69 10.45 -11.52
CA TYR A 207 -20.83 9.74 -10.93
C TYR A 207 -20.42 8.78 -9.81
N LEU A 208 -19.29 8.07 -9.95
CA LEU A 208 -18.76 7.20 -8.91
C LEU A 208 -18.38 7.99 -7.62
N GLN A 209 -17.80 9.18 -7.77
CA GLN A 209 -17.47 10.06 -6.64
C GLN A 209 -18.72 10.63 -5.97
N LEU A 210 -19.75 10.98 -6.75
CA LEU A 210 -21.06 11.41 -6.25
C LEU A 210 -21.92 10.27 -5.67
N ASN A 211 -21.40 9.04 -5.66
CA ASN A 211 -22.12 7.84 -5.25
C ASN A 211 -23.38 7.53 -6.08
N GLU A 212 -23.46 8.04 -7.32
CA GLU A 212 -24.51 7.72 -8.29
C GLU A 212 -24.14 6.43 -9.06
N LEU A 213 -24.14 5.31 -8.35
CA LEU A 213 -23.53 4.04 -8.79
C LEU A 213 -24.14 3.49 -10.09
N ASP A 214 -25.46 3.55 -10.25
CA ASP A 214 -26.14 3.07 -11.47
C ASP A 214 -25.75 3.88 -12.71
N LYS A 215 -25.61 5.21 -12.58
CA LYS A 215 -25.18 6.08 -13.68
C LYS A 215 -23.71 5.83 -14.03
N ALA A 216 -22.86 5.64 -13.03
CA ALA A 216 -21.46 5.27 -13.22
C ALA A 216 -21.33 3.94 -14.00
N ILE A 217 -22.05 2.90 -13.57
CA ILE A 217 -22.06 1.57 -14.19
C ILE A 217 -22.59 1.64 -15.62
N THR A 218 -23.72 2.33 -15.83
CA THR A 218 -24.33 2.46 -17.15
C THR A 218 -23.39 3.16 -18.13
N THR A 219 -22.76 4.24 -17.69
CA THR A 219 -21.80 5.01 -18.51
C THR A 219 -20.54 4.18 -18.81
N ALA A 220 -19.99 3.47 -17.82
CA ALA A 220 -18.83 2.61 -18.00
C ALA A 220 -19.11 1.44 -18.95
N LYS A 221 -20.25 0.74 -18.81
CA LYS A 221 -20.69 -0.32 -19.73
C LYS A 221 -20.87 0.21 -21.16
N ARG A 222 -21.46 1.39 -21.34
CA ARG A 222 -21.59 2.05 -22.64
C ARG A 222 -20.23 2.35 -23.26
N THR A 223 -19.26 2.77 -22.45
CA THR A 223 -17.88 2.99 -22.89
C THR A 223 -17.23 1.68 -23.35
N LEU A 224 -17.38 0.59 -22.61
CA LEU A 224 -16.83 -0.72 -22.97
C LEU A 224 -17.46 -1.31 -24.24
N LYS A 225 -18.76 -1.05 -24.50
CA LYS A 225 -19.39 -1.43 -25.78
C LYS A 225 -18.69 -0.81 -26.99
N ARG A 226 -18.18 0.42 -26.85
CA ARG A 226 -17.46 1.15 -27.92
C ARG A 226 -15.97 0.86 -27.93
N ASN A 227 -15.36 0.71 -26.77
CA ASN A 227 -13.95 0.38 -26.60
C ASN A 227 -13.79 -0.66 -25.49
N ARG A 228 -13.82 -1.94 -25.88
CA ARG A 228 -13.80 -3.09 -24.96
C ARG A 228 -12.53 -3.24 -24.11
N PHE A 229 -11.52 -2.43 -24.36
CA PHE A 229 -10.20 -2.54 -23.75
C PHE A 229 -9.84 -1.30 -22.93
N ASN A 230 -10.84 -0.60 -22.43
CA ASN A 230 -10.64 0.55 -21.57
C ASN A 230 -10.52 0.09 -20.11
N ALA A 231 -9.31 0.11 -19.56
CA ALA A 231 -9.05 -0.32 -18.19
C ALA A 231 -9.76 0.56 -17.15
N ASP A 232 -9.78 1.89 -17.35
CA ASP A 232 -10.45 2.83 -16.43
C ASP A 232 -11.96 2.55 -16.31
N ALA A 233 -12.63 2.14 -17.39
CA ALA A 233 -14.03 1.76 -17.34
C ALA A 233 -14.25 0.50 -16.48
N HIS A 234 -13.33 -0.48 -16.55
CA HIS A 234 -13.36 -1.64 -15.68
C HIS A 234 -13.07 -1.27 -14.22
N ASP A 235 -12.13 -0.35 -13.96
CA ASP A 235 -11.86 0.17 -12.61
C ASP A 235 -13.11 0.83 -12.00
N ILE A 236 -13.86 1.60 -12.79
CA ILE A 236 -15.10 2.25 -12.36
C ILE A 236 -16.18 1.21 -12.08
N LEU A 237 -16.32 0.19 -12.94
CA LEU A 237 -17.26 -0.91 -12.70
C LEU A 237 -16.95 -1.65 -11.41
N ALA A 238 -15.69 -2.02 -11.20
CA ALA A 238 -15.25 -2.74 -10.03
C ALA A 238 -15.59 -1.98 -8.74
N GLN A 239 -15.28 -0.68 -8.70
CA GLN A 239 -15.56 0.17 -7.54
C GLN A 239 -17.06 0.40 -7.33
N ALA A 240 -17.82 0.63 -8.40
CA ALA A 240 -19.26 0.85 -8.29
C ALA A 240 -19.99 -0.42 -7.83
N GLN A 241 -19.60 -1.59 -8.33
CA GLN A 241 -20.16 -2.89 -7.97
C GLN A 241 -19.79 -3.26 -6.53
N GLN A 242 -18.55 -3.00 -6.11
CA GLN A 242 -18.15 -3.17 -4.72
C GLN A 242 -19.02 -2.34 -3.76
N LYS A 243 -19.31 -1.08 -4.11
CA LYS A 243 -20.19 -0.20 -3.32
C LYS A 243 -21.68 -0.59 -3.35
N LEU A 244 -22.09 -1.42 -4.31
CA LEU A 244 -23.43 -2.03 -4.38
C LEU A 244 -23.48 -3.40 -3.71
N ASP A 245 -22.42 -3.80 -3.00
CA ASP A 245 -22.25 -5.13 -2.40
C ASP A 245 -22.36 -6.30 -3.41
N ASP A 246 -22.08 -6.03 -4.69
CA ASP A 246 -22.01 -7.04 -5.76
C ASP A 246 -20.56 -7.48 -5.98
N GLY A 247 -20.07 -8.27 -5.03
CA GLY A 247 -18.69 -8.72 -4.93
C GLY A 247 -18.18 -9.52 -6.14
N GLU A 248 -19.00 -10.42 -6.66
CA GLU A 248 -18.66 -11.27 -7.80
C GLU A 248 -18.36 -10.42 -9.04
N LYS A 249 -19.25 -9.47 -9.36
CA LYS A 249 -19.02 -8.60 -10.51
C LYS A 249 -17.86 -7.63 -10.28
N ALA A 250 -17.66 -7.18 -9.03
CA ALA A 250 -16.53 -6.33 -8.68
C ALA A 250 -15.18 -7.03 -8.94
N LEU A 251 -15.07 -8.30 -8.53
CA LEU A 251 -13.91 -9.16 -8.78
C LEU A 251 -13.65 -9.38 -10.28
N ASP A 252 -14.68 -9.69 -11.06
CA ASP A 252 -14.56 -9.88 -12.50
C ASP A 252 -14.05 -8.60 -13.18
N ALA A 253 -14.61 -7.45 -12.82
CA ALA A 253 -14.24 -6.17 -13.39
C ALA A 253 -12.78 -5.80 -13.07
N ILE A 254 -12.33 -5.94 -11.81
CA ILE A 254 -10.96 -5.57 -11.44
C ILE A 254 -9.91 -6.53 -12.04
N LYS A 255 -10.23 -7.81 -12.19
CA LYS A 255 -9.36 -8.79 -12.86
C LYS A 255 -9.16 -8.44 -14.34
N GLU A 256 -10.23 -8.06 -15.05
CA GLU A 256 -10.11 -7.60 -16.44
C GLU A 256 -9.36 -6.26 -16.53
N ALA A 257 -9.53 -5.34 -15.58
CA ALA A 257 -8.76 -4.10 -15.53
C ALA A 257 -7.24 -4.37 -15.42
N ILE A 258 -6.83 -5.25 -14.49
CA ILE A 258 -5.42 -5.64 -14.31
C ILE A 258 -4.86 -6.31 -15.56
N LYS A 259 -5.61 -7.23 -16.17
CA LYS A 259 -5.19 -7.92 -17.39
C LYS A 259 -4.95 -6.96 -18.55
N LEU A 260 -5.75 -5.90 -18.65
CA LEU A 260 -5.59 -4.87 -19.69
C LEU A 260 -4.42 -3.93 -19.41
N SER A 261 -4.28 -3.46 -18.16
CA SER A 261 -3.27 -2.48 -17.76
C SER A 261 -2.66 -2.85 -16.39
N PRO A 262 -1.66 -3.75 -16.37
CA PRO A 262 -1.09 -4.31 -15.16
C PRO A 262 -0.04 -3.41 -14.49
N TYR A 263 0.35 -2.29 -15.11
CA TYR A 263 1.42 -1.41 -14.63
C TYR A 263 0.93 -0.20 -13.80
N SER A 264 -0.33 -0.24 -13.35
CA SER A 264 -0.93 0.78 -12.49
C SER A 264 -0.84 0.38 -11.02
N LEU A 265 -0.05 1.16 -10.27
CA LEU A 265 0.07 0.99 -8.83
C LEU A 265 -1.29 1.19 -8.10
N PRO A 266 -2.07 2.27 -8.36
CA PRO A 266 -3.39 2.45 -7.73
C PRO A 266 -4.38 1.31 -8.01
N ARG A 267 -4.33 0.73 -9.20
CA ARG A 267 -5.21 -0.39 -9.58
C ARG A 267 -4.95 -1.64 -8.76
N HIS A 268 -3.68 -1.97 -8.52
CA HIS A 268 -3.34 -3.10 -7.66
C HIS A 268 -3.72 -2.88 -6.20
N PHE A 269 -3.62 -1.65 -5.68
CA PHE A 269 -4.17 -1.34 -4.35
C PHE A 269 -5.68 -1.59 -4.28
N LYS A 270 -6.43 -1.13 -5.28
CA LYS A 270 -7.88 -1.38 -5.35
C LYS A 270 -8.20 -2.87 -5.53
N ALA A 271 -7.36 -3.62 -6.24
CA ALA A 271 -7.52 -5.06 -6.38
C ALA A 271 -7.24 -5.82 -5.08
N CYS A 272 -6.27 -5.39 -4.27
CA CYS A 272 -6.08 -5.94 -2.93
C CYS A 272 -7.30 -5.68 -2.04
N GLU A 273 -7.86 -4.46 -2.07
CA GLU A 273 -9.08 -4.11 -1.34
C GLU A 273 -10.26 -4.98 -1.75
N ILE A 274 -10.60 -5.02 -3.04
CA ILE A 274 -11.72 -5.82 -3.56
C ILE A 274 -11.48 -7.32 -3.33
N GLY A 275 -10.25 -7.80 -3.53
CA GLY A 275 -9.90 -9.19 -3.26
C GLY A 275 -10.16 -9.59 -1.81
N ARG A 276 -9.72 -8.76 -0.85
CA ARG A 276 -9.92 -9.02 0.59
C ARG A 276 -11.38 -8.96 1.01
N LEU A 277 -12.14 -7.97 0.53
CA LEU A 277 -13.55 -7.80 0.88
C LEU A 277 -14.45 -8.92 0.35
N ASN A 278 -14.00 -9.66 -0.67
CA ASN A 278 -14.76 -10.74 -1.31
C ASN A 278 -14.03 -12.09 -1.23
N ASP A 279 -13.17 -12.28 -0.23
CA ASP A 279 -12.44 -13.52 0.06
C ASP A 279 -11.54 -14.08 -1.06
N ASP A 280 -11.26 -13.30 -2.13
CA ASP A 280 -10.24 -13.63 -3.14
C ASP A 280 -8.86 -13.14 -2.67
N LEU A 281 -8.33 -13.81 -1.64
CA LEU A 281 -7.02 -13.51 -1.07
C LEU A 281 -5.87 -13.81 -2.04
N VAL A 282 -6.09 -14.69 -3.03
CA VAL A 282 -5.10 -14.99 -4.08
C VAL A 282 -4.90 -13.80 -5.00
N LEU A 283 -5.99 -13.11 -5.38
CA LEU A 283 -5.90 -11.82 -6.07
C LEU A 283 -5.11 -10.81 -5.24
N ALA A 284 -5.40 -10.67 -3.95
CA ALA A 284 -4.68 -9.75 -3.06
C ALA A 284 -3.17 -10.07 -2.96
N ALA A 285 -2.79 -11.36 -2.89
CA ALA A 285 -1.39 -11.78 -2.88
C ALA A 285 -0.66 -11.44 -4.19
N ASN A 286 -1.29 -11.75 -5.34
CA ASN A 286 -0.74 -11.43 -6.66
C ASN A 286 -0.59 -9.91 -6.87
N SER A 287 -1.60 -9.12 -6.46
CA SER A 287 -1.55 -7.67 -6.54
C SER A 287 -0.53 -7.06 -5.59
N SER A 288 -0.30 -7.64 -4.40
CA SER A 288 0.76 -7.21 -3.48
C SER A 288 2.16 -7.42 -4.06
N LEU A 289 2.38 -8.54 -4.78
CA LEU A 289 3.62 -8.75 -5.54
C LEU A 289 3.80 -7.72 -6.65
N ALA A 290 2.73 -7.38 -7.37
CA ALA A 290 2.76 -6.33 -8.38
C ALA A 290 3.06 -4.94 -7.77
N ILE A 291 2.46 -4.60 -6.63
CA ILE A 291 2.72 -3.36 -5.88
C ILE A 291 4.20 -3.23 -5.54
N TRP A 292 4.82 -4.27 -4.98
CA TRP A 292 6.27 -4.27 -4.71
C TRP A 292 7.08 -4.04 -5.99
N ASN A 293 6.80 -4.80 -7.05
CA ASN A 293 7.55 -4.69 -8.30
C ASN A 293 7.44 -3.32 -8.98
N LEU A 294 6.28 -2.67 -8.91
CA LEU A 294 6.03 -1.35 -9.47
C LEU A 294 6.57 -0.21 -8.60
N SER A 295 6.73 -0.45 -7.29
CA SER A 295 7.10 0.60 -6.34
C SER A 295 8.58 0.60 -5.95
N LYS A 296 9.25 -0.57 -5.91
CA LYS A 296 10.61 -0.75 -5.35
C LYS A 296 11.69 0.19 -5.92
N ARG A 297 11.51 0.69 -7.15
CA ARG A 297 12.42 1.61 -7.83
C ARG A 297 11.79 2.99 -8.12
N SER A 298 10.54 3.20 -7.70
CA SER A 298 9.81 4.45 -7.86
C SER A 298 10.00 5.40 -6.66
N VAL A 299 9.29 6.53 -6.68
CA VAL A 299 9.15 7.42 -5.52
C VAL A 299 8.31 6.82 -4.39
N HIS A 300 7.49 5.79 -4.69
CA HIS A 300 6.62 5.09 -3.74
C HIS A 300 7.31 3.92 -3.03
N LYS A 301 8.63 3.80 -3.15
CA LYS A 301 9.39 2.71 -2.56
C LYS A 301 9.26 2.76 -1.02
N THR A 302 8.82 1.66 -0.41
CA THR A 302 8.74 1.49 1.05
C THR A 302 8.88 0.01 1.43
N SER A 303 9.47 -0.27 2.59
CA SER A 303 9.61 -1.62 3.16
C SER A 303 8.25 -2.25 3.44
N LEU A 304 7.23 -1.41 3.67
CA LEU A 304 5.85 -1.81 3.90
C LEU A 304 5.25 -2.58 2.72
N HIS A 305 5.55 -2.21 1.47
CA HIS A 305 5.07 -2.93 0.28
C HIS A 305 5.68 -4.33 0.17
N TRP A 306 6.95 -4.47 0.55
CA TRP A 306 7.60 -5.78 0.60
C TRP A 306 7.00 -6.66 1.70
N CYS A 307 6.77 -6.11 2.89
CA CYS A 307 6.04 -6.77 3.97
C CYS A 307 4.64 -7.19 3.51
N GLY A 308 3.97 -6.34 2.72
CA GLY A 308 2.64 -6.61 2.14
C GLY A 308 2.55 -7.87 1.27
N ILE A 309 3.65 -8.27 0.61
CA ILE A 309 3.72 -9.56 -0.11
C ILE A 309 3.57 -10.71 0.88
N ILE A 310 4.47 -10.76 1.86
CA ILE A 310 4.53 -11.82 2.87
C ILE A 310 3.21 -11.89 3.64
N ARG A 311 2.70 -10.72 4.03
CA ARG A 311 1.42 -10.58 4.73
C ARG A 311 0.27 -11.22 3.96
N SER A 312 0.16 -10.91 2.66
CA SER A 312 -0.91 -11.42 1.81
C SER A 312 -0.76 -12.92 1.50
N LEU A 313 0.47 -13.42 1.37
CA LEU A 313 0.72 -14.87 1.26
C LEU A 313 0.27 -15.60 2.53
N LEU A 314 0.56 -15.05 3.71
CA LEU A 314 0.13 -15.63 4.98
C LEU A 314 -1.38 -15.55 5.20
N ASP A 315 -2.05 -14.50 4.71
CA ASP A 315 -3.52 -14.43 4.70
C ASP A 315 -4.12 -15.60 3.89
N VAL A 316 -3.58 -15.89 2.70
CA VAL A 316 -4.01 -17.04 1.90
C VAL A 316 -3.74 -18.36 2.63
N ALA A 317 -2.58 -18.49 3.28
CA ALA A 317 -2.23 -19.69 4.04
C ALA A 317 -3.17 -19.94 5.23
N GLU A 318 -3.56 -18.87 5.91
CA GLU A 318 -4.45 -18.91 7.07
C GLU A 318 -5.86 -19.39 6.70
N CYS A 319 -6.40 -18.90 5.58
CA CYS A 319 -7.73 -19.28 5.08
C CYS A 319 -7.73 -20.58 4.25
N ALA A 320 -6.57 -21.19 4.01
CA ALA A 320 -6.49 -22.42 3.24
C ALA A 320 -7.13 -23.61 3.98
N GLU A 321 -8.10 -24.25 3.32
CA GLU A 321 -8.81 -25.44 3.82
C GLU A 321 -7.89 -26.66 3.90
N ASP A 322 -7.02 -26.84 2.90
CA ASP A 322 -6.12 -27.98 2.84
C ASP A 322 -4.69 -27.64 3.29
N LYS A 323 -4.06 -28.61 3.96
CA LYS A 323 -2.70 -28.47 4.51
C LYS A 323 -1.64 -28.27 3.43
N LYS A 324 -1.84 -28.77 2.22
CA LYS A 324 -0.86 -28.66 1.13
C LYS A 324 -0.83 -27.22 0.61
N GLN A 325 -1.99 -26.59 0.41
CA GLN A 325 -2.10 -25.18 0.03
C GLN A 325 -1.56 -24.27 1.13
N ARG A 326 -1.92 -24.51 2.41
CA ARG A 326 -1.35 -23.77 3.55
C ARG A 326 0.18 -23.80 3.54
N ASN A 327 0.76 -25.00 3.46
CA ASN A 327 2.22 -25.18 3.46
C ASN A 327 2.88 -24.50 2.24
N LYS A 328 2.25 -24.55 1.06
CA LYS A 328 2.76 -23.88 -0.15
C LYS A 328 2.92 -22.38 0.09
N TYR A 329 1.90 -21.70 0.59
CA TYR A 329 1.94 -20.25 0.81
C TYR A 329 2.83 -19.84 1.99
N GLN A 330 2.91 -20.65 3.05
CA GLN A 330 3.91 -20.46 4.12
C GLN A 330 5.34 -20.56 3.58
N GLN A 331 5.62 -21.57 2.73
CA GLN A 331 6.93 -21.72 2.10
C GLN A 331 7.27 -20.55 1.17
N GLU A 332 6.29 -20.05 0.40
CA GLU A 332 6.48 -18.89 -0.47
C GLU A 332 6.75 -17.60 0.32
N ALA A 333 6.07 -17.42 1.45
CA ALA A 333 6.33 -16.33 2.39
C ALA A 333 7.76 -16.39 2.96
N LEU A 334 8.21 -17.57 3.40
CA LEU A 334 9.57 -17.77 3.92
C LEU A 334 10.65 -17.59 2.84
N LEU A 335 10.40 -18.02 1.60
CA LEU A 335 11.30 -17.79 0.48
C LEU A 335 11.41 -16.29 0.15
N THR A 336 10.29 -15.56 0.20
CA THR A 336 10.27 -14.11 0.01
C THR A 336 11.10 -13.41 1.10
N LEU A 337 10.91 -13.82 2.36
CA LEU A 337 11.69 -13.35 3.50
C LEU A 337 13.20 -13.61 3.31
N GLN A 338 13.58 -14.82 2.91
CA GLN A 338 14.98 -15.19 2.67
C GLN A 338 15.61 -14.35 1.55
N ARG A 339 14.88 -14.09 0.46
CA ARG A 339 15.35 -13.23 -0.64
C ARG A 339 15.55 -11.78 -0.18
N GLY A 340 14.66 -11.27 0.67
CA GLY A 340 14.77 -9.91 1.21
C GLY A 340 16.06 -9.65 1.99
N LYS A 341 16.62 -10.67 2.67
CA LYS A 341 17.90 -10.55 3.38
C LYS A 341 19.07 -10.15 2.48
N PHE A 342 18.99 -10.50 1.19
CA PHE A 342 20.04 -10.24 0.19
C PHE A 342 19.59 -9.23 -0.88
N ASP A 343 18.41 -8.62 -0.72
CA ASP A 343 17.88 -7.65 -1.68
C ASP A 343 18.52 -6.28 -1.42
N GLU A 344 19.45 -5.87 -2.30
CA GLU A 344 20.10 -4.57 -2.19
C GLU A 344 19.12 -3.39 -2.26
N HIS A 345 18.00 -3.51 -2.97
CA HIS A 345 17.02 -2.43 -3.04
C HIS A 345 16.33 -2.23 -1.69
N LEU A 346 15.99 -3.32 -0.99
CA LEU A 346 15.39 -3.26 0.34
C LEU A 346 16.36 -2.60 1.34
N GLN A 347 17.61 -3.08 1.39
CA GLN A 347 18.63 -2.54 2.31
C GLN A 347 19.00 -1.07 2.03
N LYS A 348 19.05 -0.65 0.76
CA LYS A 348 19.38 0.74 0.39
C LYS A 348 18.20 1.70 0.57
N MET A 349 16.98 1.20 0.49
CA MET A 349 15.75 2.01 0.55
C MET A 349 15.43 2.43 1.97
N ASP A 350 15.50 1.48 2.91
CA ASP A 350 15.12 1.66 4.29
C ASP A 350 16.22 1.07 5.16
N ARG A 351 17.22 1.91 5.48
CA ARG A 351 18.42 1.48 6.21
C ARG A 351 18.10 1.05 7.64
N ASP A 352 16.99 1.55 8.17
CA ASP A 352 16.58 1.29 9.54
C ASP A 352 15.72 0.02 9.60
N PHE A 353 15.12 -0.45 8.51
CA PHE A 353 14.34 -1.68 8.47
C PHE A 353 15.20 -2.94 8.71
N ASP A 354 14.80 -3.71 9.73
CA ASP A 354 15.43 -4.98 10.10
C ASP A 354 14.64 -6.19 9.58
N VAL A 355 15.24 -6.90 8.63
CA VAL A 355 14.63 -8.11 8.04
C VAL A 355 14.54 -9.26 9.05
N ASP A 356 15.45 -9.35 10.02
CA ASP A 356 15.47 -10.42 11.01
C ASP A 356 14.38 -10.22 12.08
N ILE A 357 14.15 -8.97 12.50
CA ILE A 357 13.01 -8.64 13.37
C ILE A 357 11.70 -8.98 12.65
N PHE A 358 11.53 -8.52 11.40
CA PHE A 358 10.32 -8.85 10.63
C PHE A 358 10.16 -10.36 10.43
N GLY A 359 11.27 -11.07 10.18
CA GLY A 359 11.27 -12.53 10.07
C GLY A 359 10.80 -13.23 11.34
N THR A 360 11.12 -12.68 12.52
CA THR A 360 10.66 -13.20 13.80
C THR A 360 9.14 -13.01 13.96
N ILE A 361 8.58 -11.86 13.54
CA ILE A 361 7.13 -11.63 13.50
C ILE A 361 6.44 -12.61 12.53
N VAL A 362 7.03 -12.84 11.36
CA VAL A 362 6.54 -13.82 10.37
C VAL A 362 6.50 -15.24 10.94
N ASN A 363 7.54 -15.65 11.68
CA ASN A 363 7.56 -16.95 12.36
C ASN A 363 6.51 -17.05 13.47
N ALA A 364 6.25 -15.95 14.19
CA ALA A 364 5.15 -15.87 15.15
C ALA A 364 3.80 -16.11 14.46
N ARG A 365 3.59 -15.47 13.30
CA ARG A 365 2.37 -15.59 12.50
C ARG A 365 2.17 -16.98 11.92
N ILE A 366 3.21 -17.61 11.37
CA ILE A 366 3.17 -19.00 10.90
C ILE A 366 2.82 -19.96 12.05
N SER A 367 3.45 -19.79 13.21
CA SER A 367 3.17 -20.62 14.39
C SER A 367 1.72 -20.47 14.87
N ALA A 368 1.16 -19.26 14.78
CA ALA A 368 -0.25 -19.01 15.11
C ALA A 368 -1.20 -19.68 14.11
N ILE A 369 -0.90 -19.62 12.81
CA ILE A 369 -1.64 -20.33 11.74
C ILE A 369 -1.63 -21.85 11.96
N ASP A 370 -0.51 -22.39 12.45
CA ASP A 370 -0.35 -23.81 12.78
C ASP A 370 -1.03 -24.22 14.11
N GLY A 371 -1.61 -23.26 14.86
CA GLY A 371 -2.22 -23.50 16.16
C GLY A 371 -1.23 -23.66 17.32
N LYS A 372 0.07 -23.41 17.10
CA LYS A 372 1.13 -23.49 18.10
C LYS A 372 1.24 -22.17 18.86
N LEU A 373 0.23 -21.86 19.68
CA LEU A 373 0.10 -20.54 20.33
C LEU A 373 1.28 -20.18 21.25
N ILE A 374 1.89 -21.15 21.92
CA ILE A 374 3.05 -20.90 22.81
C ILE A 374 4.28 -20.50 21.99
N ASP A 375 4.57 -21.20 20.89
CA ASP A 375 5.69 -20.86 20.00
C ASP A 375 5.46 -19.53 19.29
N ALA A 376 4.22 -19.27 18.86
CA ALA A 376 3.81 -17.99 18.31
C ALA A 376 4.06 -16.85 19.30
N LYS A 377 3.65 -17.04 20.56
CA LYS A 377 3.88 -16.07 21.62
C LYS A 377 5.36 -15.85 21.91
N ARG A 378 6.16 -16.91 21.98
CA ARG A 378 7.62 -16.79 22.17
C ARG A 378 8.24 -15.92 21.07
N HIS A 379 7.96 -16.23 19.80
CA HIS A 379 8.45 -15.41 18.68
C HIS A 379 7.95 -13.97 18.74
N LEU A 380 6.67 -13.74 19.05
CA LEU A 380 6.12 -12.39 19.18
C LEU A 380 6.87 -11.62 20.28
N SER A 381 6.96 -12.17 21.49
CA SER A 381 7.68 -11.56 22.61
C SER A 381 9.12 -11.21 22.25
N THR A 382 9.86 -12.14 21.63
CA THR A 382 11.23 -11.86 21.16
C THR A 382 11.25 -10.70 20.17
N SER A 383 10.37 -10.69 19.17
CA SER A 383 10.32 -9.62 18.17
C SER A 383 9.99 -8.24 18.77
N GLN A 384 9.06 -8.18 19.73
CA GLN A 384 8.68 -6.91 20.36
C GLN A 384 9.81 -6.37 21.26
N THR A 385 10.54 -7.24 21.98
CA THR A 385 11.74 -6.84 22.71
C THR A 385 12.82 -6.29 21.78
N MET A 386 13.09 -6.97 20.67
CA MET A 386 14.06 -6.47 19.67
C MET A 386 13.64 -5.10 19.09
N LEU A 387 12.33 -4.88 18.90
CA LEU A 387 11.81 -3.58 18.46
C LEU A 387 12.04 -2.49 19.51
N ASP A 388 11.69 -2.76 20.77
CA ASP A 388 11.87 -1.82 21.89
C ASP A 388 13.35 -1.47 22.14
N GLU A 389 14.26 -2.43 21.95
CA GLU A 389 15.71 -2.22 22.10
C GLU A 389 16.33 -1.44 20.94
N LYS A 390 15.88 -1.70 19.71
CA LYS A 390 16.49 -1.13 18.49
C LYS A 390 15.91 0.23 18.13
N TYR A 391 14.63 0.47 18.39
CA TYR A 391 13.94 1.66 17.93
C TYR A 391 13.34 2.44 19.09
N THR A 392 13.56 3.76 19.11
CA THR A 392 12.84 4.67 20.00
C THR A 392 11.33 4.62 19.73
N GLU A 393 10.97 4.46 18.46
CA GLU A 393 9.59 4.38 17.99
C GLU A 393 9.47 3.27 16.95
N VAL A 394 8.52 2.35 17.14
CA VAL A 394 8.34 1.18 16.27
C VAL A 394 8.01 1.63 14.84
N PRO A 395 8.77 1.21 13.81
CA PRO A 395 8.47 1.58 12.42
C PRO A 395 7.17 0.95 11.91
N THR A 396 6.43 1.71 11.11
CA THR A 396 5.10 1.34 10.57
C THR A 396 5.09 0.00 9.83
N ALA A 397 6.21 -0.40 9.21
CA ALA A 397 6.33 -1.67 8.48
C ALA A 397 6.08 -2.94 9.34
N PHE A 398 6.42 -2.90 10.63
CA PHE A 398 6.31 -4.05 11.55
C PHE A 398 4.94 -4.18 12.22
N ILE A 399 4.21 -3.06 12.31
CA ILE A 399 3.02 -2.96 13.16
C ILE A 399 1.87 -3.84 12.66
N PRO A 400 1.52 -3.88 11.35
CA PRO A 400 0.34 -4.62 10.92
C PRO A 400 0.38 -6.12 11.24
N ASP A 401 1.53 -6.77 11.00
CA ASP A 401 1.70 -8.19 11.30
C ASP A 401 1.83 -8.45 12.80
N SER A 402 2.42 -7.52 13.57
CA SER A 402 2.45 -7.61 15.04
C SER A 402 1.03 -7.60 15.61
N ILE A 403 0.18 -6.64 15.19
CA ILE A 403 -1.23 -6.55 15.61
C ILE A 403 -2.00 -7.82 15.23
N ASN A 404 -1.81 -8.35 14.02
CA ASN A 404 -2.46 -9.58 13.58
C ASN A 404 -2.16 -10.75 14.54
N VAL A 405 -0.89 -10.96 14.87
CA VAL A 405 -0.48 -12.02 15.80
C VAL A 405 -1.00 -11.73 17.21
N MET A 406 -0.92 -10.49 17.70
CA MET A 406 -1.43 -10.10 19.01
C MET A 406 -2.92 -10.42 19.18
N TYR A 407 -3.76 -10.09 18.19
CA TYR A 407 -5.19 -10.44 18.22
C TYR A 407 -5.42 -11.95 18.29
N LYS A 408 -4.64 -12.75 17.56
CA LYS A 408 -4.73 -14.22 17.58
C LYS A 408 -4.33 -14.84 18.92
N LEU A 409 -3.35 -14.23 19.58
CA LEU A 409 -2.87 -14.68 20.89
C LEU A 409 -3.72 -14.16 22.06
N GLY A 410 -4.58 -13.16 21.79
CA GLY A 410 -5.36 -12.46 22.80
C GLY A 410 -4.56 -11.41 23.57
N GLU A 411 -3.42 -10.95 23.05
CA GLU A 411 -2.64 -9.83 23.60
C GLU A 411 -3.27 -8.50 23.15
N PHE A 412 -4.53 -8.30 23.55
CA PHE A 412 -5.39 -7.23 23.08
C PHE A 412 -4.91 -5.83 23.45
N ASP A 413 -4.37 -5.64 24.64
CA ASP A 413 -3.95 -4.33 25.13
C ASP A 413 -2.73 -3.81 24.34
N ASP A 414 -1.76 -4.69 24.03
CA ASP A 414 -0.62 -4.35 23.17
C ASP A 414 -1.08 -4.06 21.73
N ALA A 415 -2.04 -4.83 21.20
CA ALA A 415 -2.62 -4.58 19.87
C ALA A 415 -3.28 -3.21 19.78
N LEU A 416 -4.04 -2.81 20.80
CA LEU A 416 -4.69 -1.50 20.87
C LEU A 416 -3.66 -0.38 21.00
N GLN A 417 -2.59 -0.56 21.78
CA GLN A 417 -1.51 0.42 21.88
C GLN A 417 -0.86 0.71 20.52
N LEU A 418 -0.53 -0.35 19.76
CA LEU A 418 0.03 -0.22 18.42
C LEU A 418 -0.97 0.34 17.41
N THR A 419 -2.27 0.04 17.56
CA THR A 419 -3.33 0.63 16.73
C THR A 419 -3.39 2.14 16.94
N SER A 420 -3.40 2.61 18.19
CA SER A 420 -3.37 4.05 18.51
C SER A 420 -2.10 4.73 17.97
N LEU A 421 -0.96 4.02 17.96
CA LEU A 421 0.26 4.54 17.37
C LEU A 421 0.11 4.73 15.85
N LEU A 422 -0.44 3.74 15.13
CA LEU A 422 -0.74 3.85 13.70
C LEU A 422 -1.76 4.96 13.40
N GLU A 423 -2.76 5.11 14.25
CA GLU A 423 -3.73 6.20 14.19
C GLU A 423 -3.10 7.57 14.41
N SER A 424 -1.85 7.72 14.83
CA SER A 424 -1.17 9.03 14.80
C SER A 424 -0.30 9.23 13.56
N ARG A 425 -0.17 8.19 12.72
CA ARG A 425 0.72 8.13 11.54
C ARG A 425 -0.01 7.70 10.27
N HIS A 426 -1.27 8.11 10.11
CA HIS A 426 -2.17 7.60 9.06
C HIS A 426 -1.56 7.66 7.63
N ASP A 427 -0.75 8.68 7.35
CA ASP A 427 -0.13 8.89 6.03
C ASP A 427 0.99 7.89 5.69
N GLU A 428 1.47 7.11 6.66
CA GLU A 428 2.55 6.12 6.46
C GLU A 428 2.03 4.71 6.12
N LEU A 429 0.76 4.42 6.41
CA LEU A 429 0.17 3.11 6.22
C LEU A 429 -0.45 3.01 4.83
N ASP A 430 -0.05 1.99 4.06
CA ASP A 430 -0.66 1.74 2.76
C ASP A 430 -2.08 1.14 2.90
N GLN A 431 -2.91 1.37 1.88
CA GLN A 431 -4.31 0.96 1.90
C GLN A 431 -4.50 -0.57 2.07
N ASN A 432 -3.61 -1.39 1.52
CA ASN A 432 -3.72 -2.84 1.63
C ASN A 432 -3.50 -3.30 3.08
N SER A 433 -2.53 -2.70 3.77
CA SER A 433 -2.29 -2.93 5.20
C SER A 433 -3.44 -2.45 6.08
N ALA A 434 -4.00 -1.26 5.79
CA ALA A 434 -5.15 -0.71 6.51
C ALA A 434 -6.38 -1.64 6.44
N ASN A 435 -6.75 -2.07 5.23
CA ASN A 435 -7.90 -2.96 5.03
C ASN A 435 -7.75 -4.31 5.77
N MET A 436 -6.53 -4.86 5.80
CA MET A 436 -6.23 -6.08 6.55
C MET A 436 -6.46 -5.86 8.06
N LEU A 437 -5.95 -4.75 8.62
CA LEU A 437 -6.12 -4.42 10.03
C LEU A 437 -7.58 -4.20 10.43
N GLU A 438 -8.36 -3.51 9.60
CA GLU A 438 -9.80 -3.33 9.82
C GLU A 438 -10.53 -4.69 9.91
N THR A 439 -10.21 -5.60 9.00
CA THR A 439 -10.78 -6.96 8.99
C THR A 439 -10.41 -7.73 10.26
N GLN A 440 -9.14 -7.67 10.68
CA GLN A 440 -8.68 -8.34 11.90
C GLN A 440 -9.32 -7.75 13.17
N ALA A 441 -9.41 -6.43 13.27
CA ALA A 441 -10.08 -5.76 14.37
C ALA A 441 -11.57 -6.11 14.43
N HIS A 442 -12.24 -6.21 13.27
CA HIS A 442 -13.63 -6.67 13.19
C HIS A 442 -13.79 -8.10 13.73
N ASN A 443 -12.93 -9.02 13.28
CA ASN A 443 -12.95 -10.42 13.70
C ASN A 443 -12.67 -10.59 15.21
N ALA A 444 -11.76 -9.78 15.75
CA ALA A 444 -11.38 -9.81 17.16
C ALA A 444 -12.41 -9.13 18.09
N ARG A 445 -13.31 -8.29 17.58
CA ARG A 445 -14.19 -7.39 18.37
C ARG A 445 -14.95 -8.10 19.49
N LYS A 446 -15.56 -9.26 19.22
CA LYS A 446 -16.35 -10.01 20.22
C LYS A 446 -15.47 -10.58 21.34
N SER A 447 -14.34 -11.17 20.97
CA SER A 447 -13.37 -11.73 21.92
C SER A 447 -12.74 -10.63 22.77
N LEU A 448 -12.39 -9.50 22.15
CA LEU A 448 -11.87 -8.31 22.83
C LEU A 448 -12.86 -7.78 23.88
N ALA A 449 -14.14 -7.60 23.50
CA ALA A 449 -15.15 -7.10 24.43
C ALA A 449 -15.35 -8.05 25.63
N SER A 450 -15.38 -9.35 25.38
CA SER A 450 -15.53 -10.38 26.42
C SER A 450 -14.30 -10.40 27.34
N TYR A 451 -13.10 -10.34 26.77
CA TYR A 451 -11.84 -10.21 27.51
C TYR A 451 -11.87 -8.99 28.44
N GLN A 452 -12.19 -7.80 27.92
CA GLN A 452 -12.21 -6.55 28.69
C GLN A 452 -13.22 -6.61 29.84
N GLN A 453 -14.41 -7.16 29.59
CA GLN A 453 -15.43 -7.34 30.62
C GLN A 453 -14.90 -8.22 31.76
N PHE A 454 -14.49 -9.45 31.46
CA PHE A 454 -14.09 -10.41 32.49
C PHE A 454 -12.79 -10.00 33.19
N ASN A 455 -11.85 -9.37 32.48
CA ASN A 455 -10.63 -8.84 33.08
C ASN A 455 -10.96 -7.72 34.08
N ARG A 456 -11.90 -6.81 33.76
CA ARG A 456 -12.36 -5.75 34.67
C ARG A 456 -13.05 -6.33 35.90
N GLU A 457 -13.96 -7.29 35.72
CA GLU A 457 -14.64 -7.99 36.83
C GLU A 457 -13.63 -8.70 37.74
N GLY A 458 -12.62 -9.37 37.16
CA GLY A 458 -11.54 -10.03 37.92
C GLY A 458 -10.75 -9.05 38.78
N ILE A 459 -10.37 -7.89 38.22
CA ILE A 459 -9.67 -6.84 38.97
C ILE A 459 -10.55 -6.30 40.11
N GLN A 460 -11.85 -6.09 39.87
CA GLN A 460 -12.79 -5.59 40.88
C GLN A 460 -12.97 -6.59 42.03
N HIS A 461 -13.20 -7.87 41.73
CA HIS A 461 -13.30 -8.92 42.75
C HIS A 461 -11.99 -9.07 43.54
N TYR A 462 -10.84 -8.95 42.88
CA TYR A 462 -9.54 -9.00 43.54
C TYR A 462 -9.36 -7.85 44.54
N GLN A 463 -9.72 -6.62 44.16
CA GLN A 463 -9.67 -5.44 45.05
C GLN A 463 -10.60 -5.59 46.26
N GLN A 464 -11.72 -6.29 46.10
CA GLN A 464 -12.65 -6.63 47.17
C GLN A 464 -12.17 -7.79 48.05
N LYS A 465 -10.98 -8.36 47.77
CA LYS A 465 -10.42 -9.55 48.43
C LYS A 465 -11.26 -10.82 48.25
N ASP A 466 -12.13 -10.85 47.23
CA ASP A 466 -12.89 -12.03 46.83
C ASP A 466 -12.09 -12.79 45.75
N TYR A 467 -11.06 -13.50 46.19
CA TYR A 467 -10.08 -14.12 45.30
C TYR A 467 -10.64 -15.29 44.47
N GLU A 468 -11.65 -16.00 44.98
CA GLU A 468 -12.31 -17.08 44.24
C GLU A 468 -13.12 -16.55 43.06
N ARG A 469 -13.92 -15.49 43.29
CA ARG A 469 -14.62 -14.83 42.18
C ARG A 469 -13.67 -14.15 41.21
N ALA A 470 -12.59 -13.55 41.72
CA ALA A 470 -11.55 -12.97 40.88
C ALA A 470 -10.92 -14.02 39.96
N LYS A 471 -10.53 -15.18 40.52
CA LYS A 471 -10.02 -16.32 39.76
C LYS A 471 -11.01 -16.78 38.69
N ALA A 472 -12.30 -16.93 39.04
CA ALA A 472 -13.33 -17.33 38.08
C ALA A 472 -13.46 -16.33 36.91
N SER A 473 -13.50 -15.03 37.20
CA SER A 473 -13.54 -13.98 36.16
C SER A 473 -12.28 -14.01 35.28
N PHE A 474 -11.07 -14.12 35.85
CA PHE A 474 -9.86 -14.21 35.04
C PHE A 474 -9.78 -15.52 34.23
N ALA A 475 -10.33 -16.63 34.72
CA ALA A 475 -10.41 -17.88 33.96
C ALA A 475 -11.35 -17.74 32.74
N LEU A 476 -12.45 -17.00 32.89
CA LEU A 476 -13.31 -16.63 31.76
C LEU A 476 -12.57 -15.73 30.77
N ALA A 477 -11.81 -14.73 31.25
CA ALA A 477 -10.98 -13.89 30.39
C ALA A 477 -9.92 -14.70 29.63
N GLN A 478 -9.27 -15.68 30.28
CA GLN A 478 -8.31 -16.59 29.65
C GLN A 478 -8.96 -17.44 28.55
N GLY A 479 -10.27 -17.74 28.65
CA GLY A 479 -10.99 -18.44 27.58
C GLY A 479 -11.00 -17.68 26.24
N PHE A 480 -11.00 -16.34 26.28
CA PHE A 480 -10.94 -15.47 25.09
C PHE A 480 -9.51 -15.03 24.75
N ALA A 481 -8.60 -15.11 25.72
CA ALA A 481 -7.21 -14.69 25.61
C ALA A 481 -6.28 -15.81 26.15
N PRO A 482 -6.18 -16.94 25.43
CA PRO A 482 -5.68 -18.21 25.96
C PRO A 482 -4.22 -18.16 26.39
N VAL A 483 -3.41 -17.32 25.73
CA VAL A 483 -2.00 -17.15 26.05
C VAL A 483 -1.66 -15.74 26.50
N ASN A 484 -2.64 -14.92 26.88
CA ASN A 484 -2.39 -13.55 27.34
C ASN A 484 -1.55 -13.53 28.62
N THR A 485 -0.48 -12.74 28.59
CA THR A 485 0.50 -12.63 29.69
C THR A 485 -0.11 -12.02 30.94
N GLY A 486 -0.84 -10.92 30.80
CA GLY A 486 -1.44 -10.19 31.92
C GLY A 486 -2.46 -11.05 32.68
N VAL A 487 -3.34 -11.75 31.97
CA VAL A 487 -4.34 -12.64 32.58
C VAL A 487 -3.68 -13.81 33.31
N ALA A 488 -2.65 -14.41 32.71
CA ALA A 488 -1.93 -15.51 33.35
C ALA A 488 -1.25 -15.07 34.67
N LEU A 489 -0.64 -13.88 34.69
CA LEU A 489 -0.07 -13.31 35.91
C LEU A 489 -1.14 -12.94 36.95
N ASN A 490 -2.29 -12.43 36.52
CA ASN A 490 -3.41 -12.12 37.42
C ASN A 490 -4.01 -13.39 38.03
N LEU A 491 -4.11 -14.48 37.25
CA LEU A 491 -4.51 -15.80 37.76
C LEU A 491 -3.52 -16.35 38.78
N LEU A 492 -2.21 -16.31 38.48
CA LEU A 492 -1.17 -16.71 39.44
C LEU A 492 -1.26 -15.90 40.74
N GLN A 493 -1.52 -14.60 40.64
CA GLN A 493 -1.70 -13.73 41.80
C GLN A 493 -2.93 -14.11 42.63
N CYS A 494 -4.07 -14.45 42.00
CA CYS A 494 -5.25 -14.96 42.72
C CYS A 494 -4.96 -16.29 43.42
N LEU A 495 -4.32 -17.22 42.71
CA LEU A 495 -3.98 -18.54 43.24
C LEU A 495 -3.07 -18.44 44.46
N LEU A 496 -2.08 -17.54 44.43
CA LEU A 496 -1.22 -17.27 45.58
C LEU A 496 -2.03 -16.82 46.81
N GLN A 497 -2.96 -15.88 46.65
CA GLN A 497 -3.78 -15.40 47.77
C GLN A 497 -4.70 -16.48 48.34
N ILE A 498 -5.23 -17.36 47.49
CA ILE A 498 -6.03 -18.52 47.92
C ILE A 498 -5.16 -19.49 48.74
N VAL A 499 -3.98 -19.83 48.23
CA VAL A 499 -3.05 -20.75 48.92
C VAL A 499 -2.57 -20.19 50.25
N ILE A 500 -2.28 -18.88 50.33
CA ILE A 500 -1.93 -18.21 51.59
C ILE A 500 -3.09 -18.29 52.61
N LYS A 501 -4.34 -18.15 52.15
CA LYS A 501 -5.52 -18.19 53.02
C LYS A 501 -5.84 -19.60 53.52
N GLU A 502 -5.60 -20.62 52.71
CA GLU A 502 -5.92 -22.03 53.01
C GLU A 502 -4.79 -22.78 53.72
N ASP A 503 -3.57 -22.21 53.79
CA ASP A 503 -2.36 -22.78 54.40
C ASP A 503 -1.98 -24.19 53.87
N LYS A 504 -2.53 -24.56 52.71
CA LYS A 504 -2.26 -25.82 51.98
C LYS A 504 -2.52 -25.62 50.50
N ALA A 505 -1.59 -26.08 49.66
CA ALA A 505 -1.79 -26.13 48.22
C ALA A 505 -2.46 -27.46 47.83
N GLU A 506 -3.76 -27.42 47.49
CA GLU A 506 -4.43 -28.57 46.89
C GLU A 506 -3.80 -28.95 45.55
N MET A 507 -3.78 -30.25 45.22
CA MET A 507 -3.18 -30.76 43.99
C MET A 507 -3.72 -30.09 42.72
N LYS A 508 -5.00 -29.67 42.72
CA LYS A 508 -5.61 -28.94 41.60
C LYS A 508 -5.01 -27.54 41.41
N LEU A 509 -4.83 -26.78 42.49
CA LEU A 509 -4.21 -25.46 42.49
C LEU A 509 -2.75 -25.53 42.03
N THR A 510 -2.01 -26.52 42.53
CA THR A 510 -0.62 -26.78 42.14
C THR A 510 -0.50 -27.05 40.63
N ASN A 511 -1.37 -27.90 40.08
CA ASN A 511 -1.37 -28.20 38.64
C ASN A 511 -1.74 -26.98 37.80
N GLU A 512 -2.67 -26.14 38.27
CA GLU A 512 -3.06 -24.91 37.60
C GLU A 512 -1.93 -23.88 37.58
N CYS A 513 -1.24 -23.69 38.71
CA CYS A 513 -0.02 -22.87 38.78
C CYS A 513 1.03 -23.39 37.79
N LYS A 514 1.37 -24.69 37.80
CA LYS A 514 2.36 -25.28 36.88
C LYS A 514 2.01 -25.06 35.41
N ARG A 515 0.72 -25.15 35.05
CA ARG A 515 0.23 -24.84 33.70
C ARG A 515 0.46 -23.38 33.32
N LEU A 516 0.18 -22.45 34.23
CA LEU A 516 0.37 -21.01 34.00
C LEU A 516 1.85 -20.62 33.97
N PHE A 517 2.69 -21.22 34.82
CA PHE A 517 4.14 -21.03 34.75
C PHE A 517 4.69 -21.54 33.42
N LYS A 518 4.31 -22.73 32.97
CA LYS A 518 4.71 -23.23 31.64
C LYS A 518 4.33 -22.31 30.48
N LEU A 519 3.28 -21.49 30.65
CA LEU A 519 2.83 -20.53 29.64
C LEU A 519 3.70 -19.27 29.62
N ILE A 520 4.44 -18.97 30.67
CA ILE A 520 5.25 -17.74 30.82
C ILE A 520 6.75 -18.07 30.88
N ASP A 521 7.11 -19.28 31.32
CA ASP A 521 8.46 -19.82 31.34
C ASP A 521 9.08 -19.70 29.94
N ASP A 522 10.31 -19.21 29.89
CA ASP A 522 11.09 -18.96 28.66
C ASP A 522 10.52 -17.88 27.72
N MET A 523 9.68 -16.97 28.23
CA MET A 523 9.23 -15.78 27.47
C MET A 523 10.03 -14.53 27.81
N SER A 524 10.32 -13.71 26.78
CA SER A 524 10.82 -12.35 26.99
C SER A 524 9.66 -11.47 27.47
N LEU A 525 9.75 -10.98 28.71
CA LEU A 525 8.71 -10.15 29.33
C LEU A 525 9.18 -8.70 29.43
N LYS A 526 8.28 -7.75 29.18
CA LYS A 526 8.51 -6.33 29.50
C LYS A 526 8.82 -6.21 31.00
N ALA A 527 9.68 -5.26 31.38
CA ALA A 527 10.18 -5.07 32.74
C ALA A 527 9.11 -5.20 33.87
N PRO A 528 7.94 -4.52 33.83
CA PRO A 528 6.94 -4.65 34.89
C PRO A 528 6.30 -6.04 34.97
N TYR A 529 6.13 -6.74 33.85
CA TYR A 529 5.64 -8.11 33.86
C TYR A 529 6.69 -9.08 34.37
N ASN A 530 7.96 -8.85 34.06
CA ASN A 530 9.06 -9.67 34.54
C ASN A 530 9.19 -9.60 36.07
N GLU A 531 9.17 -8.41 36.65
CA GLU A 531 9.23 -8.23 38.11
C GLU A 531 8.01 -8.87 38.81
N LYS A 532 6.81 -8.67 38.27
CA LYS A 532 5.59 -9.31 38.79
C LYS A 532 5.71 -10.83 38.74
N TYR A 533 6.22 -11.37 37.64
CA TYR A 533 6.39 -12.80 37.44
C TYR A 533 7.42 -13.40 38.40
N THR A 534 8.60 -12.79 38.57
CA THR A 534 9.64 -13.29 39.48
C THR A 534 9.14 -13.32 40.92
N ASN A 535 8.47 -12.26 41.37
CA ASN A 535 7.90 -12.20 42.71
C ASN A 535 6.84 -13.29 42.94
N LEU A 536 5.92 -13.47 41.98
CA LEU A 536 4.90 -14.52 42.06
C LEU A 536 5.51 -15.93 42.05
N ARG A 537 6.56 -16.15 41.26
CA ARG A 537 7.28 -17.44 41.20
C ARG A 537 7.94 -17.76 42.54
N ASP A 538 8.65 -16.80 43.11
CA ASP A 538 9.35 -16.96 44.39
C ASP A 538 8.37 -17.21 45.54
N GLU A 539 7.25 -16.48 45.60
CA GLU A 539 6.25 -16.68 46.64
C GLU A 539 5.49 -17.99 46.51
N LEU A 540 5.04 -18.34 45.30
CA LEU A 540 4.35 -19.62 45.06
C LEU A 540 5.28 -20.82 45.30
N SER A 541 6.57 -20.71 44.98
CA SER A 541 7.54 -21.81 45.15
C SER A 541 7.57 -22.38 46.57
N LYS A 542 7.34 -21.52 47.58
CA LYS A 542 7.28 -21.88 49.00
C LYS A 542 6.14 -22.85 49.33
N TYR A 543 5.09 -22.87 48.52
CA TYR A 543 3.88 -23.66 48.75
C TYR A 543 3.74 -24.85 47.80
N ILE A 544 4.16 -24.70 46.53
CA ILE A 544 3.89 -25.71 45.49
C ILE A 544 5.09 -26.59 45.12
N GLY A 545 6.32 -26.22 45.48
CA GLY A 545 7.55 -26.95 45.13
C GLY A 545 7.77 -27.03 43.62
N PHE A 546 8.68 -26.20 43.11
CA PHE A 546 9.08 -26.24 41.70
C PHE A 546 10.13 -27.29 41.42
#